data_AF-A0A0T9PQD2-F1
#
_entry.id   AF-A0A0T9PQD2-F1
#
_cell.length_a   1.000
_cell.length_b   1.000
_cell.length_c   1.000
_cell.angle_alpha   90.00
_cell.angle_beta   90.00
_cell.angle_gamma   90.00
#
_symmetry.space_group_name_H-M   'P 1'
#
loop_
_entity.id
_entity.type
_entity.pdbx_description
1 polymer ?
#
loop_
_entity_poly.entity_id
_entity_poly.type
_entity_poly.pdbx_seq_one_letter_code
_entity_poly.pdbx_strand_id
1 'polypeptide(L)'
;MAGKRKNPEDAALPPRVYRGKSKYEFHPARGGSISLCPLDAPISQVWSCYEKINNEPLEKASLNKLIEQFFRSADFNELAIETQKDYRKYSLRVLPVFGKMEPDNIKPEHIRKYMDKRGVASRTQANREKTFLSRVYRWGYERGMVKGNPCKGVKQFKEVSRERYITDAEYNALYNVAPFIVKAAMELAYLCCARQADILALKKSQLMDSGVFIQQGKTGKKQIKAWTERLQQAIKIADEIEIAPGVSSIYVLHQKSGHGYTRDGFNSRWRTAKLLAAKTFPELDFDFTFHDLKAKGISDLEGTLEEKQAISGHKNTAQTARYDRKIEIVPVVGGQKK
;
A
#
# COMPACT_ATOMS: atom_id res chain seq x y z
N MET A 1 15.12 6.47 48.45
CA MET A 1 16.20 7.34 48.98
C MET A 1 17.50 6.55 48.98
N ALA A 2 18.59 7.11 48.47
CA ALA A 2 19.90 6.45 48.55
C ALA A 2 20.32 6.40 50.03
N GLY A 3 20.57 5.19 50.56
CA GLY A 3 21.03 5.02 51.94
C GLY A 3 22.37 5.72 52.17
N LYS A 4 22.59 6.19 53.41
CA LYS A 4 23.86 6.81 53.82
C LYS A 4 25.01 5.83 53.61
N ARG A 5 26.07 6.24 52.90
CA ARG A 5 27.25 5.39 52.64
C ARG A 5 27.95 5.06 53.95
N LYS A 6 28.39 3.80 54.10
CA LYS A 6 29.03 3.31 55.33
C LYS A 6 30.50 3.73 55.46
N ASN A 7 31.21 3.91 54.34
CA ASN A 7 32.61 4.34 54.33
C ASN A 7 32.70 5.84 53.97
N PRO A 8 33.39 6.68 54.76
CA PRO A 8 33.58 8.10 54.46
C PRO A 8 34.29 8.37 53.13
N GLU A 9 35.24 7.52 52.73
CA GLU A 9 36.00 7.69 51.49
C GLU A 9 35.14 7.50 50.23
N ASP A 10 34.05 6.73 50.34
CA ASP A 10 33.12 6.50 49.23
C ASP A 10 32.21 7.72 48.98
N ALA A 11 32.28 8.78 49.79
CA ALA A 11 31.49 10.00 49.59
C ALA A 11 31.76 10.66 48.23
N ALA A 12 32.98 10.53 47.69
CA ALA A 12 33.40 11.10 46.42
C ALA A 12 32.89 10.34 45.17
N LEU A 13 32.26 9.17 45.34
CA LEU A 13 31.78 8.36 44.22
C LEU A 13 30.44 8.89 43.65
N PRO A 14 30.16 8.71 42.35
CA PRO A 14 28.85 9.08 41.77
C PRO A 14 27.67 8.31 42.42
N PRO A 15 26.43 8.82 42.36
CA PRO A 15 25.26 8.14 42.93
C PRO A 15 25.12 6.69 42.45
N ARG A 16 24.82 5.77 43.38
CA ARG A 16 24.61 4.33 43.11
C ARG A 16 25.83 3.60 42.50
N VAL A 17 27.02 4.21 42.61
CA VAL A 17 28.30 3.55 42.37
C VAL A 17 28.88 3.09 43.71
N TYR A 18 29.38 1.86 43.73
CA TYR A 18 29.95 1.19 44.90
C TYR A 18 31.26 0.50 44.55
N ARG A 19 32.09 0.26 45.58
CA ARG A 19 33.34 -0.49 45.47
C ARG A 19 33.03 -2.00 45.50
N GLY A 20 33.25 -2.69 44.38
CA GLY A 20 33.14 -4.15 44.27
C GLY A 20 34.43 -4.86 44.70
N LYS A 21 34.52 -6.17 44.44
CA LYS A 21 35.71 -6.99 44.79
C LYS A 21 36.96 -6.64 43.97
N SER A 22 36.79 -6.26 42.71
CA SER A 22 37.89 -5.98 41.78
C SER A 22 37.69 -4.72 40.92
N LYS A 23 36.49 -4.15 40.92
CA LYS A 23 36.10 -3.00 40.09
C LYS A 23 35.09 -2.12 40.82
N TYR A 24 34.97 -0.87 40.38
CA TYR A 24 33.83 -0.03 40.71
C TYR A 24 32.59 -0.49 39.94
N GLU A 25 31.46 -0.59 40.63
CA GLU A 25 30.21 -1.14 40.12
C GLU A 25 29.08 -0.10 40.21
N PHE A 26 28.40 0.15 39.11
CA PHE A 26 27.20 0.99 39.05
C PHE A 26 25.95 0.12 39.09
N HIS A 27 25.00 0.46 39.97
CA HIS A 27 23.72 -0.25 40.11
C HIS A 27 22.56 0.61 39.65
N PRO A 28 22.06 0.46 38.40
CA PRO A 28 20.98 1.26 37.86
C PRO A 28 19.66 1.14 38.65
N ALA A 29 18.78 2.13 38.52
CA ALA A 29 17.44 2.12 39.11
C ALA A 29 16.57 0.93 38.74
N ARG A 30 16.82 0.35 37.57
CA ARG A 30 16.05 -0.76 37.00
C ARG A 30 16.60 -2.15 37.39
N GLY A 31 17.64 -2.19 38.24
CA GLY A 31 18.32 -3.44 38.64
C GLY A 31 19.54 -3.75 37.76
N GLY A 32 20.35 -4.70 38.22
CA GLY A 32 21.63 -5.08 37.59
C GLY A 32 22.86 -4.40 38.22
N SER A 33 24.05 -4.87 37.82
CA SER A 33 25.35 -4.27 38.14
C SER A 33 26.15 -4.12 36.84
N ILE A 34 26.69 -2.92 36.60
CA ILE A 34 27.53 -2.60 35.46
C ILE A 34 28.93 -2.28 35.99
N SER A 35 29.94 -3.03 35.56
CA SER A 35 31.33 -2.75 35.92
C SER A 35 31.83 -1.50 35.19
N LEU A 36 32.39 -0.53 35.93
CA LEU A 36 32.90 0.73 35.40
C LEU A 36 34.39 0.65 35.04
N CYS A 37 35.23 0.56 36.07
CA CYS A 37 36.70 0.58 35.95
C CYS A 37 37.36 -0.18 37.12
N PRO A 38 38.63 -0.57 36.98
CA PRO A 38 39.44 -1.15 38.06
C PRO A 38 39.53 -0.26 39.33
N LEU A 39 39.86 -0.86 40.48
CA LEU A 39 39.91 -0.16 41.78
C LEU A 39 41.09 0.80 41.96
N ASP A 40 42.10 0.71 41.10
CA ASP A 40 43.27 1.59 41.03
C ASP A 40 43.03 2.83 40.14
N ALA A 41 41.88 2.90 39.46
CA ALA A 41 41.54 4.05 38.62
C ALA A 41 41.26 5.31 39.46
N PRO A 42 41.70 6.50 39.02
CA PRO A 42 41.42 7.76 39.70
C PRO A 42 39.90 8.04 39.71
N ILE A 43 39.43 8.73 40.74
CA ILE A 43 38.01 9.07 40.93
C ILE A 43 37.44 9.83 39.70
N SER A 44 38.24 10.67 39.05
CA SER A 44 37.86 11.35 37.80
C SER A 44 37.49 10.39 36.67
N GLN A 45 38.16 9.25 36.56
CA GLN A 45 37.85 8.20 35.58
C GLN A 45 36.57 7.45 35.96
N VAL A 46 36.30 7.23 37.25
CA VAL A 46 35.03 6.68 37.74
C VAL A 46 33.86 7.59 37.35
N TRP A 47 34.00 8.90 37.55
CA TRP A 47 33.02 9.90 37.13
C TRP A 47 32.84 9.91 35.61
N SER A 48 33.92 9.86 34.82
CA SER A 48 33.84 9.79 33.36
C SER A 48 33.13 8.53 32.85
N CYS A 49 33.42 7.36 33.42
CA CYS A 49 32.73 6.11 33.08
C CYS A 49 31.25 6.14 33.49
N TYR A 50 30.94 6.67 34.67
CA TYR A 50 29.56 6.86 35.13
C TYR A 50 28.80 7.82 34.22
N GLU A 51 29.39 8.97 33.90
CA GLU A 51 28.80 9.94 32.98
C GLU A 51 28.63 9.37 31.57
N LYS A 52 29.58 8.58 31.06
CA LYS A 52 29.42 7.89 29.77
C LYS A 52 28.26 6.92 29.77
N ILE A 53 28.03 6.16 30.85
CA ILE A 53 26.90 5.21 30.93
C ILE A 53 25.57 5.93 31.17
N ASN A 54 25.59 7.06 31.89
CA ASN A 54 24.38 7.81 32.23
C ASN A 54 23.99 8.83 31.13
N ASN A 55 24.97 9.30 30.35
CA ASN A 55 24.82 10.16 29.17
C ASN A 55 24.90 9.39 27.85
N GLU A 56 25.28 8.11 27.82
CA GLU A 56 24.89 7.24 26.71
C GLU A 56 23.38 7.37 26.67
N PRO A 57 22.82 7.98 25.61
CA PRO A 57 21.40 7.90 25.44
C PRO A 57 21.17 6.41 25.28
N LEU A 58 20.59 5.76 26.29
CA LEU A 58 19.72 4.62 26.05
C LEU A 58 18.83 5.12 24.93
N GLU A 59 19.18 4.79 23.70
CA GLU A 59 18.51 5.28 22.52
C GLU A 59 17.09 4.78 22.70
N LYS A 60 16.20 5.62 23.26
CA LYS A 60 14.91 5.14 23.73
C LYS A 60 14.26 4.51 22.53
N ALA A 61 14.14 3.18 22.56
CA ALA A 61 13.54 2.43 21.48
C ALA A 61 12.17 3.06 21.28
N SER A 62 11.94 3.61 20.10
CA SER A 62 10.71 4.33 19.78
C SER A 62 10.15 3.75 18.51
N LEU A 63 8.83 3.79 18.37
CA LEU A 63 8.20 3.32 17.15
C LEU A 63 8.69 4.12 15.93
N ASN A 64 9.02 5.40 16.10
CA ASN A 64 9.60 6.20 15.02
C ASN A 64 10.91 5.59 14.51
N LYS A 65 11.84 5.26 15.42
CA LYS A 65 13.10 4.62 15.06
C LYS A 65 12.87 3.25 14.39
N LEU A 66 11.93 2.46 14.91
CA LEU A 66 11.60 1.16 14.32
C LEU A 66 11.09 1.30 12.87
N ILE A 67 10.22 2.28 12.61
CA ILE A 67 9.69 2.56 11.26
C ILE A 67 10.80 3.08 10.33
N GLU A 68 11.68 3.96 10.81
CA GLU A 68 12.81 4.46 10.03
C GLU A 68 13.78 3.34 9.64
N GLN A 69 14.09 2.43 10.56
CA GLN A 69 14.92 1.27 10.28
C GLN A 69 14.22 0.32 9.27
N PHE A 70 12.90 0.10 9.42
CA PHE A 70 12.14 -0.66 8.43
C PHE A 70 12.22 -0.02 7.04
N PHE A 71 12.07 1.31 6.91
CA PHE A 71 12.16 1.99 5.62
C PHE A 71 13.56 1.97 4.98
N ARG A 72 14.62 1.72 5.76
CA ARG A 72 15.99 1.53 5.25
C ARG A 72 16.33 0.08 4.97
N SER A 73 15.45 -0.85 5.33
CA SER A 73 15.71 -2.28 5.21
C SER A 73 15.56 -2.79 3.78
N ALA A 74 16.27 -3.88 3.46
CA ALA A 74 16.10 -4.61 2.20
C ALA A 74 14.65 -5.06 2.01
N ASP A 75 13.99 -5.56 3.07
CA ASP A 75 12.58 -5.94 3.08
C ASP A 75 11.63 -4.86 2.55
N PHE A 76 11.92 -3.58 2.81
CA PHE A 76 11.12 -2.46 2.31
C PHE A 76 11.46 -2.12 0.87
N ASN A 77 12.75 -2.16 0.51
CA ASN A 77 13.22 -1.86 -0.83
C ASN A 77 12.77 -2.90 -1.87
N GLU A 78 12.57 -4.15 -1.46
CA GLU A 78 12.01 -5.23 -2.30
C GLU A 78 10.51 -5.06 -2.58
N LEU A 79 9.79 -4.23 -1.81
CA LEU A 79 8.37 -3.99 -2.05
C LEU A 79 8.16 -3.21 -3.34
N ALA A 80 7.03 -3.45 -4.00
CA ALA A 80 6.61 -2.64 -5.14
C ALA A 80 6.56 -1.15 -4.78
N ILE A 81 6.99 -0.29 -5.71
CA ILE A 81 7.10 1.18 -5.51
C ILE A 81 5.80 1.79 -4.95
N GLU A 82 4.63 1.35 -5.45
CA GLU A 82 3.34 1.84 -4.95
C GLU A 82 3.09 1.42 -3.49
N THR A 83 3.49 0.20 -3.11
CA THR A 83 3.40 -0.26 -1.71
C THR A 83 4.33 0.54 -0.80
N GLN A 84 5.54 0.87 -1.27
CA GLN A 84 6.45 1.76 -0.54
C GLN A 84 5.84 3.15 -0.30
N LYS A 85 5.23 3.74 -1.34
CA LYS A 85 4.52 5.03 -1.24
C LYS A 85 3.35 4.96 -0.26
N ASP A 86 2.53 3.92 -0.34
CA ASP A 86 1.41 3.69 0.58
C ASP A 86 1.88 3.57 2.03
N TYR A 87 2.95 2.82 2.29
CA TYR A 87 3.50 2.65 3.65
C TYR A 87 4.05 3.96 4.21
N ARG A 88 4.75 4.76 3.41
CA ARG A 88 5.17 6.12 3.81
C ARG A 88 3.97 7.02 4.09
N LYS A 89 2.89 6.92 3.31
CA LYS A 89 1.65 7.65 3.57
C LYS A 89 0.98 7.22 4.88
N TYR A 90 0.96 5.92 5.17
CA TYR A 90 0.37 5.40 6.41
C TYR A 90 1.21 5.78 7.64
N SER A 91 2.54 5.81 7.53
CA SER A 91 3.40 6.23 8.63
C SER A 91 3.12 7.66 9.08
N LEU A 92 2.81 8.59 8.15
CA LEU A 92 2.43 9.96 8.49
C LEU A 92 1.19 10.05 9.41
N ARG A 93 0.32 9.04 9.41
CA ARG A 93 -0.87 8.98 10.30
C ARG A 93 -0.61 8.24 11.60
N VAL A 94 0.34 7.32 11.60
CA VAL A 94 0.68 6.48 12.75
C VAL A 94 1.67 7.19 13.69
N LEU A 95 2.69 7.85 13.11
CA LEU A 95 3.77 8.50 13.85
C LEU A 95 3.31 9.59 14.83
N PRO A 96 2.31 10.45 14.52
CA PRO A 96 1.84 11.44 15.47
C PRO A 96 1.24 10.86 16.75
N VAL A 97 0.69 9.63 16.69
CA VAL A 97 0.03 8.98 17.82
C VAL A 97 1.00 8.10 18.60
N PHE A 98 1.78 7.27 17.88
CA PHE A 98 2.57 6.21 18.47
C PHE A 98 4.08 6.43 18.37
N GLY A 99 4.55 7.39 17.55
CA GLY A 99 5.96 7.50 17.16
C GLY A 99 6.93 7.68 18.33
N LYS A 100 6.53 8.40 19.38
CA LYS A 100 7.34 8.61 20.59
C LYS A 100 7.23 7.48 21.61
N MET A 101 6.29 6.56 21.45
CA MET A 101 6.09 5.45 22.38
C MET A 101 7.16 4.38 22.14
N GLU A 102 7.55 3.72 23.22
CA GLU A 102 8.35 2.50 23.13
C GLU A 102 7.51 1.38 22.49
N PRO A 103 8.04 0.66 21.48
CA PRO A 103 7.27 -0.34 20.75
C PRO A 103 6.60 -1.40 21.63
N ASP A 104 7.31 -1.90 22.65
CA ASP A 104 6.80 -2.93 23.57
C ASP A 104 5.71 -2.40 24.51
N ASN A 105 5.57 -1.08 24.67
CA ASN A 105 4.49 -0.47 25.48
C ASN A 105 3.20 -0.23 24.67
N ILE A 106 3.23 -0.45 23.35
CA ILE A 106 2.03 -0.34 22.52
C ILE A 106 1.25 -1.65 22.65
N LYS A 107 0.02 -1.58 23.17
CA LYS A 107 -0.85 -2.73 23.41
C LYS A 107 -1.97 -2.84 22.36
N PRO A 108 -2.58 -4.03 22.18
CA PRO A 108 -3.74 -4.20 21.31
C PRO A 108 -4.89 -3.21 21.56
N GLU A 109 -5.17 -2.85 22.82
CA GLU A 109 -6.19 -1.84 23.14
C GLU A 109 -5.87 -0.45 22.57
N HIS A 110 -4.59 -0.08 22.46
CA HIS A 110 -4.18 1.19 21.88
C HIS A 110 -4.42 1.20 20.37
N ILE A 111 -4.10 0.08 19.70
CA ILE A 111 -4.37 -0.11 18.27
C ILE A 111 -5.88 -0.05 18.01
N ARG A 112 -6.70 -0.69 18.87
CA ARG A 112 -8.15 -0.65 18.73
C ARG A 112 -8.72 0.76 18.90
N LYS A 113 -8.30 1.49 19.94
CA LYS A 113 -8.69 2.90 20.14
C LYS A 113 -8.31 3.77 18.96
N TYR A 114 -7.12 3.59 18.39
CA TYR A 114 -6.69 4.29 17.18
C TYR A 114 -7.61 3.96 16.00
N MET A 115 -7.86 2.68 15.76
CA MET A 115 -8.74 2.23 14.68
C MET A 115 -10.16 2.77 14.82
N ASP A 116 -10.72 2.80 16.03
CA ASP A 116 -12.06 3.33 16.28
C ASP A 116 -12.13 4.82 15.96
N LYS A 117 -11.17 5.61 16.45
CA LYS A 117 -11.09 7.03 16.15
C LYS A 117 -10.87 7.30 14.65
N ARG A 118 -9.96 6.55 14.01
CA ARG A 118 -9.69 6.68 12.57
C ARG A 118 -10.86 6.23 11.71
N GLY A 119 -11.55 5.19 12.17
CA GLY A 119 -12.65 4.52 11.51
C GLY A 119 -13.90 5.37 11.38
N VAL A 120 -14.10 6.36 12.27
CA VAL A 120 -15.15 7.39 12.12
C VAL A 120 -15.01 8.12 10.78
N ALA A 121 -13.78 8.51 10.42
CA ALA A 121 -13.52 9.17 9.15
C ALA A 121 -13.34 8.19 7.98
N SER A 122 -12.66 7.06 8.21
CA SER A 122 -12.51 6.01 7.18
C SER A 122 -12.09 4.67 7.79
N ARG A 123 -13.02 3.70 7.76
CA ARG A 123 -12.78 2.31 8.19
C ARG A 123 -11.69 1.62 7.35
N THR A 124 -11.71 1.81 6.03
CA THR A 124 -10.71 1.23 5.13
C THR A 124 -9.31 1.74 5.46
N GLN A 125 -9.13 3.06 5.64
CA GLN A 125 -7.82 3.60 5.98
C GLN A 125 -7.31 3.11 7.34
N ALA A 126 -8.18 2.99 8.34
CA ALA A 126 -7.81 2.39 9.63
C ALA A 126 -7.29 0.94 9.48
N ASN A 127 -7.93 0.14 8.62
CA ASN A 127 -7.45 -1.21 8.31
C ASN A 127 -6.07 -1.20 7.62
N ARG A 128 -5.84 -0.27 6.68
CA ARG A 128 -4.56 -0.16 5.95
C ARG A 128 -3.43 0.27 6.89
N GLU A 129 -3.66 1.28 7.73
CA GLU A 129 -2.72 1.78 8.73
C GLU A 129 -2.37 0.69 9.77
N LYS A 130 -3.36 -0.08 10.25
CA LYS A 130 -3.13 -1.28 11.06
C LYS A 130 -2.25 -2.31 10.34
N THR A 131 -2.53 -2.58 9.07
CA THR A 131 -1.80 -3.59 8.29
C THR A 131 -0.33 -3.19 8.13
N PHE A 132 -0.08 -1.91 7.86
CA PHE A 132 1.26 -1.33 7.84
C PHE A 132 1.98 -1.51 9.17
N LEU A 133 1.35 -1.10 10.28
CA LEU A 133 1.91 -1.31 11.62
C LEU A 133 2.25 -2.78 11.87
N SER A 134 1.33 -3.68 11.55
CA SER A 134 1.57 -5.12 11.70
C SER A 134 2.77 -5.62 10.87
N ARG A 135 3.02 -5.05 9.68
CA ARG A 135 4.19 -5.41 8.86
C ARG A 135 5.49 -4.93 9.51
N VAL A 136 5.51 -3.70 10.03
CA VAL A 136 6.67 -3.14 10.75
C VAL A 136 6.99 -3.96 12.00
N TYR A 137 5.99 -4.30 12.82
CA TYR A 137 6.20 -5.11 14.03
C TYR A 137 6.67 -6.52 13.73
N ARG A 138 6.17 -7.15 12.65
CA ARG A 138 6.69 -8.46 12.23
C ARG A 138 8.15 -8.39 11.83
N TRP A 139 8.52 -7.38 11.04
CA TRP A 139 9.90 -7.14 10.62
C TRP A 139 10.84 -6.90 11.82
N GLY A 140 10.39 -6.12 12.80
CA GLY A 140 11.13 -5.86 14.04
C GLY A 140 11.24 -7.09 14.94
N TYR A 141 10.19 -7.92 14.99
CA TYR A 141 10.15 -9.13 15.81
C TYR A 141 11.20 -10.14 15.34
N GLU A 142 11.29 -10.37 14.03
CA GLU A 142 12.28 -11.25 13.40
C GLU A 142 13.75 -10.82 13.68
N ARG A 143 13.94 -9.56 14.13
CA ARG A 143 15.24 -8.96 14.45
C ARG A 143 15.46 -8.74 15.95
N GLY A 144 14.58 -9.26 16.80
CA GLY A 144 14.66 -9.09 18.25
C GLY A 144 14.45 -7.66 18.75
N MET A 145 13.93 -6.76 17.91
CA MET A 145 13.72 -5.33 18.27
C MET A 145 12.44 -5.10 19.07
N VAL A 146 11.49 -6.04 19.01
CA VAL A 146 10.22 -6.00 19.74
C VAL A 146 9.87 -7.41 20.22
N LYS A 147 9.17 -7.52 21.35
CA LYS A 147 8.78 -8.81 21.93
C LYS A 147 7.54 -9.42 21.28
N GLY A 148 6.73 -8.61 20.60
CA GLY A 148 5.50 -9.09 19.97
C GLY A 148 4.84 -8.05 19.07
N ASN A 149 3.81 -8.47 18.35
CA ASN A 149 3.05 -7.62 17.45
C ASN A 149 1.69 -7.24 18.09
N PRO A 150 1.48 -5.96 18.48
CA PRO A 150 0.24 -5.53 19.12
C PRO A 150 -0.95 -5.46 18.18
N CYS A 151 -0.75 -5.56 16.87
CA CYS A 151 -1.83 -5.64 15.88
C CYS A 151 -2.41 -7.06 15.74
N LYS A 152 -1.75 -8.08 16.30
CA LYS A 152 -2.23 -9.46 16.31
C LYS A 152 -3.48 -9.55 17.20
N GLY A 153 -4.53 -10.21 16.72
CA GLY A 153 -5.81 -10.35 17.42
C GLY A 153 -6.76 -9.14 17.29
N VAL A 154 -6.30 -7.98 16.83
CA VAL A 154 -7.18 -6.83 16.60
C VAL A 154 -7.97 -7.03 15.30
N LYS A 155 -9.31 -7.11 15.42
CA LYS A 155 -10.22 -7.32 14.29
C LYS A 155 -10.26 -6.10 13.36
N GLN A 156 -10.14 -6.34 12.05
CA GLN A 156 -10.33 -5.33 11.02
C GLN A 156 -11.82 -4.98 10.86
N PHE A 157 -12.11 -3.76 10.44
CA PHE A 157 -13.46 -3.38 10.02
C PHE A 157 -13.86 -4.18 8.78
N LYS A 158 -15.14 -4.56 8.69
CA LYS A 158 -15.69 -5.17 7.47
C LYS A 158 -15.63 -4.15 6.35
N GLU A 159 -14.92 -4.47 5.28
CA GLU A 159 -14.88 -3.68 4.05
C GLU A 159 -16.03 -4.13 3.15
N VAL A 160 -16.88 -3.18 2.73
CA VAL A 160 -17.92 -3.43 1.73
C VAL A 160 -17.29 -3.22 0.36
N SER A 161 -17.42 -4.21 -0.52
CA SER A 161 -16.91 -4.10 -1.89
C SER A 161 -17.87 -3.26 -2.72
N ARG A 162 -17.34 -2.52 -3.70
CA ARG A 162 -18.18 -1.78 -4.65
C ARG A 162 -18.87 -2.78 -5.59
N GLU A 163 -20.19 -2.67 -5.72
CA GLU A 163 -21.04 -3.56 -6.54
C GLU A 163 -21.62 -2.89 -7.78
N ARG A 164 -21.36 -1.59 -7.99
CA ARG A 164 -21.90 -0.84 -9.14
C ARG A 164 -21.44 -1.42 -10.49
N TYR A 165 -22.41 -1.73 -11.34
CA TYR A 165 -22.24 -1.99 -12.78
C TYR A 165 -22.36 -0.68 -13.58
N ILE A 166 -21.57 -0.56 -14.65
CA ILE A 166 -21.61 0.60 -15.56
C ILE A 166 -22.45 0.22 -16.77
N THR A 167 -23.53 0.97 -16.99
CA THR A 167 -24.42 0.76 -18.13
C THR A 167 -23.76 1.17 -19.45
N ASP A 168 -24.28 0.66 -20.57
CA ASP A 168 -23.77 1.04 -21.89
C ASP A 168 -24.03 2.52 -22.18
N ALA A 169 -25.15 3.07 -21.69
CA ALA A 169 -25.45 4.49 -21.81
C ALA A 169 -24.38 5.35 -21.12
N GLU A 170 -24.03 5.06 -19.87
CA GLU A 170 -22.98 5.77 -19.12
C GLU A 170 -21.61 5.61 -19.79
N TYR A 171 -21.26 4.39 -20.21
CA TYR A 171 -19.99 4.12 -20.88
C TYR A 171 -19.88 4.92 -22.18
N ASN A 172 -20.90 4.86 -23.04
CA ASN A 172 -20.91 5.53 -24.34
C ASN A 172 -20.96 7.05 -24.20
N ALA A 173 -21.72 7.58 -23.25
CA ALA A 173 -21.79 9.01 -22.97
C ALA A 173 -20.41 9.58 -22.60
N LEU A 174 -19.69 8.91 -21.69
CA LEU A 174 -18.33 9.30 -21.33
C LEU A 174 -17.37 9.10 -22.51
N TYR A 175 -17.48 7.97 -23.21
CA TYR A 175 -16.63 7.66 -24.35
C TYR A 175 -16.75 8.76 -25.42
N ASN A 176 -17.94 9.21 -25.76
CA ASN A 176 -18.17 10.17 -26.84
C ASN A 176 -17.48 11.52 -26.60
N VAL A 177 -17.49 12.03 -25.37
CA VAL A 177 -16.86 13.32 -25.01
C VAL A 177 -15.38 13.20 -24.64
N ALA A 178 -14.88 11.98 -24.47
CA ALA A 178 -13.51 11.74 -24.02
C ALA A 178 -12.46 12.03 -25.11
N PRO A 179 -11.27 12.52 -24.74
CA PRO A 179 -10.15 12.62 -25.67
C PRO A 179 -9.64 11.23 -26.08
N PHE A 180 -8.94 11.12 -27.22
CA PHE A 180 -8.47 9.85 -27.78
C PHE A 180 -7.71 8.96 -26.78
N ILE A 181 -6.83 9.55 -25.96
CA ILE A 181 -6.12 8.82 -24.89
C ILE A 181 -7.06 8.15 -23.89
N VAL A 182 -8.15 8.81 -23.50
CA VAL A 182 -9.13 8.24 -22.58
C VAL A 182 -10.00 7.20 -23.29
N LYS A 183 -10.43 7.47 -24.53
CA LYS A 183 -11.18 6.51 -25.37
C LYS A 183 -10.43 5.19 -25.55
N ALA A 184 -9.18 5.25 -26.00
CA ALA A 184 -8.33 4.07 -26.17
C ALA A 184 -8.12 3.32 -24.85
N ALA A 185 -7.85 4.05 -23.75
CA ALA A 185 -7.68 3.43 -22.44
C ALA A 185 -8.97 2.74 -21.95
N MET A 186 -10.14 3.35 -22.16
CA MET A 186 -11.44 2.77 -21.80
C MET A 186 -11.66 1.44 -22.52
N GLU A 187 -11.49 1.42 -23.85
CA GLU A 187 -11.67 0.23 -24.66
C GLU A 187 -10.66 -0.87 -24.27
N LEU A 188 -9.38 -0.53 -24.09
CA LEU A 188 -8.37 -1.49 -23.65
C LEU A 188 -8.70 -2.06 -22.25
N ALA A 189 -9.22 -1.24 -21.33
CA ALA A 189 -9.62 -1.71 -20.00
C ALA A 189 -10.80 -2.67 -20.03
N TYR A 190 -11.82 -2.30 -20.80
CA TYR A 190 -13.04 -3.06 -20.99
C TYR A 190 -12.76 -4.40 -21.70
N LEU A 191 -12.22 -4.34 -22.92
CA LEU A 191 -12.02 -5.52 -23.77
C LEU A 191 -10.99 -6.50 -23.21
N CYS A 192 -9.87 -5.99 -22.70
CA CYS A 192 -8.82 -6.88 -22.18
C CYS A 192 -9.09 -7.31 -20.74
N CYS A 193 -10.09 -6.75 -20.06
CA CYS A 193 -10.32 -6.92 -18.62
C CYS A 193 -9.05 -6.64 -17.79
N ALA A 194 -8.27 -5.64 -18.20
CA ALA A 194 -6.95 -5.34 -17.66
C ALA A 194 -7.00 -4.21 -16.60
N ARG A 195 -5.99 -4.13 -15.73
CA ARG A 195 -5.91 -3.02 -14.75
C ARG A 195 -5.34 -1.79 -15.43
N GLN A 196 -5.73 -0.62 -14.96
CA GLN A 196 -5.23 0.67 -15.44
C GLN A 196 -3.70 0.70 -15.58
N ALA A 197 -2.96 0.28 -14.55
CA ALA A 197 -1.50 0.28 -14.57
C ALA A 197 -0.93 -0.61 -15.68
N ASP A 198 -1.54 -1.76 -15.94
CA ASP A 198 -1.09 -2.69 -16.98
C ASP A 198 -1.32 -2.11 -18.39
N ILE A 199 -2.42 -1.38 -18.57
CA ILE A 199 -2.79 -0.73 -19.84
C ILE A 199 -1.92 0.49 -20.13
N LEU A 200 -1.67 1.34 -19.11
CA LEU A 200 -0.80 2.50 -19.27
C LEU A 200 0.67 2.10 -19.53
N ALA A 201 1.09 0.92 -19.07
CA ALA A 201 2.41 0.38 -19.32
C ALA A 201 2.53 -0.41 -20.63
N LEU A 202 1.43 -0.57 -21.38
CA LEU A 202 1.40 -1.37 -22.61
C LEU A 202 2.31 -0.77 -23.69
N LYS A 203 3.22 -1.59 -24.21
CA LYS A 203 4.16 -1.22 -25.27
C LYS A 203 3.72 -1.73 -26.64
N LYS A 204 4.10 -1.02 -27.69
CA LYS A 204 3.85 -1.41 -29.09
C LYS A 204 4.46 -2.77 -29.43
N SER A 205 5.61 -3.12 -28.84
CA SER A 205 6.24 -4.44 -29.00
C SER A 205 5.44 -5.61 -28.40
N GLN A 206 4.39 -5.33 -27.62
CA GLN A 206 3.49 -6.34 -27.06
C GLN A 206 2.27 -6.59 -27.97
N LEU A 207 2.14 -5.85 -29.07
CA LEU A 207 1.15 -6.09 -30.10
C LEU A 207 1.73 -7.18 -31.03
N MET A 208 1.18 -8.38 -30.93
CA MET A 208 1.62 -9.56 -31.68
C MET A 208 0.58 -9.92 -32.75
N ASP A 209 0.94 -10.76 -33.71
CA ASP A 209 0.00 -11.27 -34.73
C ASP A 209 -1.18 -12.00 -34.08
N SER A 210 -0.94 -12.72 -32.99
CA SER A 210 -1.98 -13.44 -32.24
C SER A 210 -2.87 -12.55 -31.36
N GLY A 211 -2.46 -11.33 -31.05
CA GLY A 211 -3.18 -10.46 -30.11
C GLY A 211 -2.30 -9.51 -29.29
N VAL A 212 -2.88 -8.94 -28.24
CA VAL A 212 -2.18 -8.05 -27.30
C VAL A 212 -1.64 -8.85 -26.12
N PHE A 213 -0.32 -8.93 -25.98
CA PHE A 213 0.32 -9.58 -24.84
C PHE A 213 0.33 -8.69 -23.59
N ILE A 214 -0.28 -9.17 -22.50
CA ILE A 214 -0.33 -8.46 -21.21
C ILE A 214 0.21 -9.37 -20.11
N GLN A 215 1.24 -8.88 -19.41
CA GLN A 215 1.68 -9.43 -18.13
C GLN A 215 1.19 -8.51 -17.00
N GLN A 216 0.30 -9.02 -16.15
CA GLN A 216 -0.27 -8.23 -15.05
C GLN A 216 0.79 -7.91 -14.00
N GLY A 217 1.07 -6.64 -13.73
CA GLY A 217 2.11 -6.22 -12.78
C GLY A 217 1.83 -6.67 -11.34
N LYS A 218 0.56 -6.72 -10.93
CA LYS A 218 0.17 -7.09 -9.56
C LYS A 218 0.26 -8.60 -9.27
N THR A 219 -0.05 -9.44 -10.26
CA THR A 219 -0.22 -10.90 -10.06
C THR A 219 0.79 -11.73 -10.84
N GLY A 220 1.48 -11.13 -11.81
CA GLY A 220 2.42 -11.80 -12.71
C GLY A 220 1.78 -12.61 -13.83
N LYS A 221 0.44 -12.73 -13.89
CA LYS A 221 -0.23 -13.57 -14.90
C LYS A 221 0.01 -13.01 -16.31
N LYS A 222 0.45 -13.87 -17.22
CA LYS A 222 0.74 -13.57 -18.63
C LYS A 222 -0.40 -14.08 -19.51
N GLN A 223 -0.89 -13.26 -20.41
CA GLN A 223 -1.99 -13.61 -21.31
C GLN A 223 -1.85 -12.87 -22.64
N ILE A 224 -2.24 -13.53 -23.73
CA ILE A 224 -2.48 -12.86 -25.01
C ILE A 224 -3.99 -12.64 -25.12
N LYS A 225 -4.37 -11.40 -25.39
CA LYS A 225 -5.77 -11.01 -25.67
C LYS A 225 -5.94 -11.07 -27.18
N ALA A 226 -6.61 -12.12 -27.65
CA ALA A 226 -6.82 -12.36 -29.07
C ALA A 226 -7.49 -11.15 -29.74
N TRP A 227 -7.12 -10.90 -31.00
CA TRP A 227 -7.68 -9.79 -31.76
C TRP A 227 -9.18 -9.96 -31.99
N THR A 228 -9.89 -8.86 -31.87
CA THR A 228 -11.23 -8.65 -32.40
C THR A 228 -11.22 -7.35 -33.19
N GLU A 229 -12.18 -7.15 -34.08
CA GLU A 229 -12.29 -5.89 -34.83
C GLU A 229 -12.35 -4.68 -33.88
N ARG A 230 -13.11 -4.80 -32.79
CA ARG A 230 -13.21 -3.75 -31.77
C ARG A 230 -11.89 -3.50 -31.03
N LEU A 231 -11.12 -4.54 -30.73
CA LEU A 231 -9.80 -4.37 -30.10
C LEU A 231 -8.79 -3.73 -31.06
N GLN A 232 -8.82 -4.09 -32.34
CA GLN A 232 -7.99 -3.43 -33.36
C GLN A 232 -8.36 -1.95 -33.52
N GLN A 233 -9.65 -1.61 -33.51
CA GLN A 233 -10.12 -0.22 -33.51
C GLN A 233 -9.62 0.54 -32.28
N ALA A 234 -9.62 -0.07 -31.10
CA ALA A 234 -9.06 0.55 -29.89
C ALA A 234 -7.58 0.92 -30.03
N ILE A 235 -6.79 0.09 -30.73
CA ILE A 235 -5.39 0.39 -31.06
C ILE A 235 -5.30 1.52 -32.08
N LYS A 236 -6.12 1.52 -33.13
CA LYS A 236 -6.16 2.62 -34.11
C LYS A 236 -6.50 3.96 -33.45
N ILE A 237 -7.43 3.98 -32.49
CA ILE A 237 -7.74 5.18 -31.70
C ILE A 237 -6.53 5.63 -30.88
N ALA A 238 -5.69 4.70 -30.42
CA ALA A 238 -4.45 5.06 -29.72
C ALA A 238 -3.41 5.69 -30.64
N ASP A 239 -3.39 5.32 -31.93
CA ASP A 239 -2.50 5.94 -32.92
C ASP A 239 -2.88 7.40 -33.25
N GLU A 240 -4.14 7.80 -33.00
CA GLU A 240 -4.61 9.20 -33.10
C GLU A 240 -4.17 10.09 -31.93
N ILE A 241 -3.46 9.54 -30.93
CA ILE A 241 -2.97 10.33 -29.80
C ILE A 241 -1.81 11.22 -30.27
N GLU A 242 -2.03 12.53 -30.19
CA GLU A 242 -1.03 13.53 -30.60
C GLU A 242 0.33 13.31 -29.93
N ILE A 243 1.38 13.25 -30.76
CA ILE A 243 2.78 13.19 -30.37
C ILE A 243 3.52 14.42 -30.91
N ALA A 244 4.53 14.91 -30.18
CA ALA A 244 5.31 16.05 -30.64
C ALA A 244 6.11 15.70 -31.92
N PRO A 245 6.29 16.66 -32.85
CA PRO A 245 7.06 16.43 -34.06
C PRO A 245 8.48 15.90 -33.76
N GLY A 246 8.91 14.90 -34.52
CA GLY A 246 10.22 14.26 -34.33
C GLY A 246 10.33 13.32 -33.13
N VAL A 247 9.23 13.08 -32.39
CA VAL A 247 9.19 12.16 -31.25
C VAL A 247 8.44 10.89 -31.63
N SER A 248 8.96 9.74 -31.18
CA SER A 248 8.26 8.45 -31.25
C SER A 248 8.04 7.90 -29.84
N SER A 249 7.03 7.05 -29.68
CA SER A 249 6.76 6.37 -28.41
C SER A 249 6.79 4.86 -28.57
N ILE A 250 7.41 4.19 -27.60
CA ILE A 250 7.32 2.74 -27.43
C ILE A 250 5.99 2.33 -26.78
N TYR A 251 5.27 3.25 -26.16
CA TYR A 251 4.01 2.97 -25.46
C TYR A 251 2.83 3.11 -26.44
N VAL A 252 1.81 2.27 -26.25
CA VAL A 252 0.53 2.42 -26.96
C VAL A 252 -0.19 3.67 -26.48
N LEU A 253 -0.17 3.93 -25.17
CA LEU A 253 -0.76 5.11 -24.57
C LEU A 253 0.36 6.03 -24.06
N HIS A 254 0.55 7.17 -24.71
CA HIS A 254 1.67 8.07 -24.44
C HIS A 254 1.27 9.53 -24.32
N GLN A 255 2.13 10.30 -23.65
CA GLN A 255 2.09 11.75 -23.61
C GLN A 255 2.65 12.32 -24.92
N LYS A 256 2.46 13.63 -25.14
CA LYS A 256 3.04 14.33 -26.30
C LYS A 256 4.57 14.18 -26.38
N SER A 257 5.23 14.06 -25.22
CA SER A 257 6.68 13.83 -25.11
C SER A 257 7.14 12.40 -25.45
N GLY A 258 6.24 11.53 -25.91
CA GLY A 258 6.53 10.12 -26.19
C GLY A 258 6.64 9.22 -24.95
N HIS A 259 6.64 9.79 -23.74
CA HIS A 259 6.70 9.00 -22.50
C HIS A 259 5.32 8.41 -22.14
N GLY A 260 5.32 7.28 -21.46
CA GLY A 260 4.10 6.68 -20.91
C GLY A 260 3.44 7.57 -19.85
N TYR A 261 2.15 7.37 -19.61
CA TYR A 261 1.44 8.08 -18.53
C TYR A 261 1.75 7.50 -17.16
N THR A 262 1.93 8.38 -16.18
CA THR A 262 1.77 8.00 -14.77
C THR A 262 0.29 7.83 -14.43
N ARG A 263 -0.01 7.08 -13.37
CA ARG A 263 -1.39 6.90 -12.88
C ARG A 263 -2.08 8.24 -12.64
N ASP A 264 -1.41 9.14 -11.93
CA ASP A 264 -2.00 10.43 -11.54
C ASP A 264 -2.16 11.36 -12.75
N GLY A 265 -1.21 11.34 -13.68
CA GLY A 265 -1.30 12.09 -14.95
C GLY A 265 -2.49 11.64 -15.80
N PHE A 266 -2.71 10.33 -15.93
CA PHE A 266 -3.88 9.81 -16.63
C PHE A 266 -5.18 10.11 -15.87
N ASN A 267 -5.21 9.92 -14.55
CA ASN A 267 -6.41 10.15 -13.74
C ASN A 267 -6.90 11.60 -13.79
N SER A 268 -6.01 12.57 -13.99
CA SER A 268 -6.38 13.96 -14.24
C SER A 268 -7.23 14.08 -15.52
N ARG A 269 -6.79 13.48 -16.63
CA ARG A 269 -7.53 13.48 -17.91
C ARG A 269 -8.85 12.72 -17.82
N TRP A 270 -8.84 11.57 -17.15
CA TRP A 270 -10.05 10.80 -16.85
C TRP A 270 -11.08 11.62 -16.08
N ARG A 271 -10.64 12.35 -15.03
CA ARG A 271 -11.51 13.22 -14.25
C ARG A 271 -12.09 14.34 -15.11
N THR A 272 -11.30 14.99 -15.95
CA THR A 272 -11.79 16.02 -16.85
C THR A 272 -12.84 15.49 -17.81
N ALA A 273 -12.61 14.32 -18.41
CA ALA A 273 -13.60 13.67 -19.29
C ALA A 273 -14.90 13.36 -18.54
N LYS A 274 -14.82 12.85 -17.30
CA LYS A 274 -15.99 12.60 -16.46
C LYS A 274 -16.78 13.86 -16.12
N LEU A 275 -16.09 14.96 -15.78
CA LEU A 275 -16.75 16.23 -15.47
C LEU A 275 -17.45 16.80 -16.71
N LEU A 276 -16.83 16.66 -17.88
CA LEU A 276 -17.46 17.04 -19.14
C LEU A 276 -18.69 16.17 -19.43
N ALA A 277 -18.59 14.85 -19.29
CA ALA A 277 -19.70 13.93 -19.50
C ALA A 277 -20.88 14.24 -18.56
N ALA A 278 -20.60 14.48 -17.28
CA ALA A 278 -21.64 14.86 -16.30
C ALA A 278 -22.32 16.20 -16.63
N LYS A 279 -21.61 17.13 -17.29
CA LYS A 279 -22.20 18.39 -17.76
C LYS A 279 -23.04 18.19 -19.02
N THR A 280 -22.60 17.32 -19.93
CA THR A 280 -23.29 17.06 -21.21
C THR A 280 -24.51 16.16 -21.05
N PHE A 281 -24.46 15.20 -20.12
CA PHE A 281 -25.51 14.20 -19.86
C PHE A 281 -25.88 14.21 -18.37
N PRO A 282 -26.57 15.26 -17.88
CA PRO A 282 -26.88 15.42 -16.45
C PRO A 282 -27.83 14.36 -15.90
N GLU A 283 -28.53 13.63 -16.76
CA GLU A 283 -29.41 12.51 -16.42
C GLU A 283 -28.65 11.21 -16.09
N LEU A 284 -27.37 11.12 -16.45
CA LEU A 284 -26.53 9.94 -16.22
C LEU A 284 -25.62 10.13 -15.00
N ASP A 285 -25.37 9.04 -14.28
CA ASP A 285 -24.51 9.04 -13.09
C ASP A 285 -23.11 8.53 -13.42
N PHE A 286 -22.14 9.45 -13.41
CA PHE A 286 -20.75 9.13 -13.64
C PHE A 286 -19.98 8.82 -12.34
N ASP A 287 -20.62 8.48 -11.22
CA ASP A 287 -19.90 7.94 -10.06
C ASP A 287 -19.43 6.51 -10.32
N PHE A 288 -18.34 6.38 -11.08
CA PHE A 288 -17.54 5.16 -11.19
C PHE A 288 -16.06 5.47 -11.38
N THR A 289 -15.23 4.49 -11.05
CA THR A 289 -13.78 4.56 -11.18
C THR A 289 -13.33 3.92 -12.48
N PHE A 290 -12.12 4.24 -12.95
CA PHE A 290 -11.56 3.59 -14.14
C PHE A 290 -11.45 2.06 -13.96
N HIS A 291 -11.22 1.60 -12.73
CA HIS A 291 -11.15 0.16 -12.43
C HIS A 291 -12.49 -0.56 -12.61
N ASP A 292 -13.61 0.16 -12.54
CA ASP A 292 -14.94 -0.41 -12.76
C ASP A 292 -15.17 -0.82 -14.23
N LEU A 293 -14.39 -0.27 -15.18
CA LEU A 293 -14.42 -0.70 -16.59
C LEU A 293 -13.98 -2.16 -16.77
N LYS A 294 -13.03 -2.62 -15.95
CA LYS A 294 -12.64 -4.03 -15.90
C LYS A 294 -13.79 -4.89 -15.39
N ALA A 295 -14.54 -4.41 -14.38
CA ALA A 295 -15.70 -5.13 -13.87
C ALA A 295 -16.83 -5.18 -14.91
N LYS A 296 -17.08 -4.07 -15.61
CA LYS A 296 -18.00 -4.03 -16.75
C LYS A 296 -17.61 -5.06 -17.81
N GLY A 297 -16.34 -5.08 -18.23
CA GLY A 297 -15.83 -6.05 -19.20
C GLY A 297 -16.05 -7.49 -18.74
N ILE A 298 -15.79 -7.81 -17.47
CA ILE A 298 -16.03 -9.14 -16.92
C ILE A 298 -17.53 -9.48 -16.87
N SER A 299 -18.36 -8.50 -16.54
CA SER A 299 -19.81 -8.70 -16.41
C SER A 299 -20.50 -8.89 -17.77
N ASP A 300 -19.98 -8.26 -18.82
CA ASP A 300 -20.54 -8.34 -20.17
C ASP A 300 -20.05 -9.55 -20.98
N LEU A 301 -19.08 -10.30 -20.47
CA LEU A 301 -18.71 -11.57 -21.07
C LEU A 301 -19.84 -12.58 -20.87
N GLU A 302 -20.21 -13.24 -21.95
CA GLU A 302 -21.03 -14.44 -21.89
C GLU A 302 -20.21 -15.62 -21.38
N GLY A 303 -20.91 -16.67 -20.93
CA GLY A 303 -20.28 -17.90 -20.49
C GLY A 303 -20.19 -18.05 -18.97
N THR A 304 -19.48 -19.10 -18.55
CA THR A 304 -19.39 -19.49 -17.14
C THR A 304 -18.41 -18.61 -16.36
N LEU A 305 -18.46 -18.71 -15.02
CA LEU A 305 -17.53 -17.98 -14.17
C LEU A 305 -16.06 -18.38 -14.41
N GLU A 306 -15.82 -19.61 -14.85
CA GLU A 306 -14.51 -20.13 -15.22
C GLU A 306 -13.96 -19.43 -16.47
N GLU A 307 -14.80 -19.21 -17.49
CA GLU A 307 -14.43 -18.50 -18.72
C GLU A 307 -14.11 -17.03 -18.42
N LYS A 308 -14.97 -16.38 -17.60
CA LYS A 308 -14.71 -15.04 -17.05
C LYS A 308 -13.42 -14.99 -16.22
N GLN A 309 -13.11 -16.03 -15.46
CA GLN A 309 -11.86 -16.13 -14.70
C GLN A 309 -10.64 -16.21 -15.62
N ALA A 310 -10.75 -16.96 -16.72
CA ALA A 310 -9.68 -17.15 -17.68
C ALA A 310 -9.19 -15.79 -18.17
N ILE A 311 -10.07 -14.95 -18.71
CA ILE A 311 -9.73 -13.62 -19.24
C ILE A 311 -9.42 -12.58 -18.16
N SER A 312 -10.14 -12.54 -17.03
CA SER A 312 -9.87 -11.54 -15.96
C SER A 312 -8.49 -11.70 -15.30
N GLY A 313 -7.95 -12.90 -15.38
CA GLY A 313 -6.66 -13.25 -14.81
C GLY A 313 -6.67 -13.46 -13.30
N HIS A 314 -7.85 -13.67 -12.72
CA HIS A 314 -8.00 -13.94 -11.29
C HIS A 314 -7.55 -15.36 -10.93
N LYS A 315 -6.99 -15.51 -9.72
CA LYS A 315 -6.55 -16.81 -9.21
C LYS A 315 -7.70 -17.63 -8.61
N ASN A 316 -8.72 -16.96 -8.08
CA ASN A 316 -9.84 -17.59 -7.38
C ASN A 316 -11.16 -17.16 -8.02
N THR A 317 -12.08 -18.10 -8.21
CA THR A 317 -13.45 -17.88 -8.72
C THR A 317 -14.21 -16.86 -7.85
N ALA A 318 -14.07 -16.90 -6.53
CA ALA A 318 -14.69 -15.95 -5.62
C ALA A 318 -14.21 -14.50 -5.84
N GLN A 319 -13.02 -14.30 -6.42
CA GLN A 319 -12.57 -12.98 -6.85
C GLN A 319 -13.30 -12.55 -8.12
N THR A 320 -13.47 -13.44 -9.10
CA THR A 320 -14.19 -13.17 -10.35
C THR A 320 -15.66 -12.84 -10.07
N ALA A 321 -16.32 -13.56 -9.17
CA ALA A 321 -17.72 -13.31 -8.80
C ALA A 321 -17.96 -11.87 -8.28
N ARG A 322 -16.96 -11.24 -7.63
CA ARG A 322 -17.07 -9.83 -7.19
C ARG A 322 -16.99 -8.80 -8.32
N TYR A 323 -16.49 -9.21 -9.48
CA TYR A 323 -16.41 -8.37 -10.68
C TYR A 323 -17.59 -8.59 -11.62
N ASP A 324 -18.30 -9.70 -11.46
CA ASP A 324 -19.56 -9.96 -12.16
C ASP A 324 -20.68 -9.20 -11.45
N ARG A 325 -21.04 -8.03 -11.98
CA ARG A 325 -21.91 -7.05 -11.31
C ARG A 325 -23.18 -6.76 -12.09
N LYS A 326 -23.30 -7.30 -13.30
CA LYS A 326 -24.51 -7.14 -14.12
C LYS A 326 -25.62 -7.93 -13.45
N ILE A 327 -26.77 -7.28 -13.29
CA ILE A 327 -27.94 -7.90 -12.67
C ILE A 327 -28.42 -9.02 -13.61
N GLU A 328 -28.44 -10.25 -13.12
CA GLU A 328 -28.88 -11.40 -13.87
C GLU A 328 -30.41 -11.38 -14.02
N ILE A 329 -30.87 -11.53 -15.25
CA ILE A 329 -32.28 -11.81 -15.53
C ILE A 329 -32.44 -13.32 -15.46
N VAL A 330 -32.90 -13.81 -14.31
CA VAL A 330 -33.12 -15.24 -14.10
C VAL A 330 -34.54 -15.63 -14.54
N PRO A 331 -34.73 -16.80 -15.18
CA PRO A 331 -36.06 -17.27 -15.51
C PRO A 331 -36.86 -17.53 -14.23
N VAL A 332 -38.14 -17.18 -14.26
CA VAL A 332 -39.08 -17.59 -13.22
C VAL A 332 -39.28 -19.10 -13.24
N VAL A 333 -39.81 -19.66 -12.15
CA VAL A 333 -40.17 -21.08 -12.06
C VAL A 333 -41.08 -21.46 -13.24
N GLY A 334 -40.67 -22.45 -14.05
CA GLY A 334 -41.40 -22.87 -15.26
C GLY A 334 -40.99 -22.16 -16.55
N GLY A 335 -40.21 -21.08 -16.48
CA GLY A 335 -39.60 -20.38 -17.61
C GLY A 335 -38.15 -20.79 -17.88
N GLN A 336 -37.64 -21.77 -17.15
CA GLN A 336 -36.29 -22.30 -17.35
C GLN A 336 -36.25 -23.00 -18.72
N LYS A 337 -35.32 -22.59 -19.61
CA LYS A 337 -35.07 -23.32 -20.86
C LYS A 337 -34.74 -24.77 -20.50
N LYS A 338 -35.50 -25.71 -21.07
CA LYS A 338 -35.28 -27.15 -20.91
C LYS A 338 -33.94 -27.58 -21.49
#